data_AF-A0A3L7JAD2-F1
#
_entry.id   AF-A0A3L7JAD2-F1
#
_cell.length_a   1.000
_cell.length_b   1.000
_cell.length_c   1.000
_cell.angle_alpha   90.00
_cell.angle_beta   90.00
_cell.angle_gamma   90.00
#
_symmetry.space_group_name_H-M   'P 1'
#
loop_
_entity.id
_entity.type
_entity.pdbx_description
1 polymer ?
#
loop_
_entity_poly.entity_id
_entity_poly.type
_entity_poly.pdbx_seq_one_letter_code
_entity_poly.pdbx_strand_id
1 'polypeptide(L)'
;MSRIDDRRPFIPVGFGIVTVSDTRTLGNDRSGDLLAERIATAGHTQHAREIVRDEVSDIQRIAGEWSLRDEIDAIIFTGGTGFTGRDITPDALEPLYDKAMDGFSAIFHRISYEKIGTSTIQSRASAGLINQTFVFSIPGSTGACKDAWDGILQAQFDYRHMPCNFVEIMPRLDEHLKREGGRKSV
;
A
#
# COMPACT_ATOMS: atom_id res chain seq x y z
N MET A 1 -4.66 16.16 18.42
CA MET A 1 -5.66 15.82 17.39
C MET A 1 -4.99 15.85 16.03
N SER A 2 -5.44 14.99 15.11
CA SER A 2 -5.00 14.97 13.71
C SER A 2 -5.28 16.32 13.04
N ARG A 3 -4.34 16.85 12.25
CA ARG A 3 -4.49 18.10 11.49
C ARG A 3 -3.50 18.16 10.33
N ILE A 4 -3.74 19.08 9.39
CA ILE A 4 -2.78 19.50 8.36
C ILE A 4 -2.03 20.73 8.87
N ASP A 5 -0.71 20.74 8.72
CA ASP A 5 0.16 21.89 8.97
C ASP A 5 0.54 22.54 7.63
N ASP A 6 -0.23 23.55 7.22
CA ASP A 6 -0.07 24.26 5.94
C ASP A 6 1.26 25.03 5.81
N ARG A 7 2.06 25.09 6.87
CA ARG A 7 3.42 25.67 6.82
C ARG A 7 4.45 24.68 6.26
N ARG A 8 4.16 23.37 6.28
CA ARG A 8 5.00 22.35 5.65
C ARG A 8 4.69 22.32 4.14
N PRO A 9 5.69 22.15 3.27
CA PRO A 9 5.43 21.94 1.85
C PRO A 9 4.73 20.60 1.63
N PHE A 10 4.00 20.48 0.53
CA PHE A 10 3.61 19.17 0.02
C PHE A 10 4.82 18.51 -0.66
N ILE A 11 5.03 17.22 -0.41
CA ILE A 11 6.10 16.42 -1.02
C ILE A 11 5.41 15.31 -1.84
N PRO A 12 5.51 15.34 -3.18
CA PRO A 12 4.98 14.25 -4.00
C PRO A 12 5.65 12.92 -3.65
N VAL A 13 4.88 11.84 -3.76
CA VAL A 13 5.28 10.47 -3.44
C VAL A 13 4.99 9.64 -4.69
N GLY A 14 5.86 8.68 -4.99
CA GLY A 14 5.73 7.77 -6.11
C GLY A 14 4.95 6.51 -5.76
N PHE A 15 3.95 6.16 -6.58
CA PHE A 15 3.08 5.01 -6.39
C PHE A 15 3.15 4.00 -7.54
N GLY A 16 3.13 2.73 -7.19
CA GLY A 16 2.75 1.61 -8.05
C GLY A 16 1.35 1.09 -7.69
N ILE A 17 0.53 0.76 -8.69
CA ILE A 17 -0.80 0.15 -8.49
C ILE A 17 -0.81 -1.24 -9.12
N VAL A 18 -1.14 -2.26 -8.34
CA VAL A 18 -1.30 -3.62 -8.83
C VAL A 18 -2.73 -4.08 -8.60
N THR A 19 -3.43 -4.42 -9.68
CA THR A 19 -4.74 -5.09 -9.56
C THR A 19 -4.50 -6.59 -9.68
N VAL A 20 -4.86 -7.35 -8.65
CA VAL A 20 -4.78 -8.81 -8.65
C VAL A 20 -6.14 -9.35 -9.11
N SER A 21 -6.19 -9.93 -10.31
CA SER A 21 -7.40 -10.52 -10.84
C SER A 21 -7.17 -11.45 -12.03
N ASP A 22 -7.87 -12.58 -12.02
CA ASP A 22 -7.97 -13.46 -13.19
C ASP A 22 -8.82 -12.94 -14.35
N THR A 23 -9.65 -11.93 -14.14
CA THR A 23 -10.69 -11.52 -15.12
C THR A 23 -10.65 -10.05 -15.50
N ARG A 24 -9.97 -9.21 -14.71
CA ARG A 24 -9.86 -7.79 -15.03
C ARG A 24 -8.90 -7.55 -16.19
N THR A 25 -9.20 -6.49 -16.92
CA THR A 25 -8.33 -5.86 -17.90
C THR A 25 -8.28 -4.38 -17.59
N LEU A 26 -7.33 -3.65 -18.16
CA LEU A 26 -7.25 -2.20 -17.96
C LEU A 26 -8.56 -1.47 -18.34
N GLY A 27 -9.33 -2.00 -19.31
CA GLY A 27 -10.60 -1.41 -19.72
C GLY A 27 -11.76 -1.60 -18.74
N ASN A 28 -11.61 -2.44 -17.72
CA ASN A 28 -12.66 -2.69 -16.72
C ASN A 28 -12.17 -2.69 -15.26
N ASP A 29 -10.93 -2.25 -15.04
CA ASP A 29 -10.29 -2.15 -13.73
C ASP A 29 -10.65 -0.83 -13.02
N ARG A 30 -11.90 -0.76 -12.58
CA ARG A 30 -12.45 0.43 -11.90
C ARG A 30 -11.75 0.74 -10.58
N SER A 31 -11.20 -0.27 -9.90
CA SER A 31 -10.51 -0.10 -8.62
C SER A 31 -9.13 0.52 -8.84
N GLY A 32 -8.38 0.02 -9.82
CA GLY A 32 -7.13 0.66 -10.23
C GLY A 32 -7.34 2.08 -10.78
N ASP A 33 -8.41 2.31 -11.56
CA ASP A 33 -8.74 3.66 -12.07
C ASP A 33 -9.01 4.65 -10.93
N LEU A 34 -9.79 4.23 -9.93
CA LEU A 34 -10.09 5.05 -8.75
C LEU A 34 -8.81 5.41 -7.98
N LEU A 35 -7.93 4.42 -7.76
CA LEU A 35 -6.66 4.65 -7.05
C LEU A 35 -5.78 5.62 -7.83
N ALA A 36 -5.65 5.46 -9.15
CA ALA A 36 -4.89 6.36 -10.01
C ALA A 36 -5.43 7.80 -9.96
N GLU A 37 -6.75 7.97 -10.05
CA GLU A 37 -7.41 9.28 -9.90
C GLU A 37 -7.11 9.91 -8.55
N ARG A 38 -7.20 9.13 -7.48
CA ARG A 38 -6.99 9.60 -6.09
C ARG A 38 -5.54 9.99 -5.82
N ILE A 39 -4.58 9.21 -6.30
CA ILE A 39 -3.15 9.51 -6.25
C ILE A 39 -2.87 10.84 -6.97
N ALA A 40 -3.35 10.98 -8.21
CA ALA A 40 -3.14 12.20 -9.00
C ALA A 40 -3.80 13.43 -8.37
N THR A 41 -5.04 13.29 -7.89
CA THR A 41 -5.79 14.37 -7.24
C THR A 41 -5.11 14.88 -5.97
N ALA A 42 -4.45 13.99 -5.22
CA ALA A 42 -3.69 14.36 -4.03
C ALA A 42 -2.34 15.03 -4.35
N GLY A 43 -1.91 15.06 -5.62
CA GLY A 43 -0.64 15.63 -6.07
C GLY A 43 0.53 14.65 -6.11
N HIS A 44 0.27 13.36 -5.90
CA HIS A 44 1.27 12.29 -6.00
C HIS A 44 1.43 11.79 -7.44
N THR A 45 2.43 10.93 -7.69
CA THR A 45 2.72 10.42 -9.04
C THR A 45 2.50 8.92 -9.11
N GLN A 46 1.76 8.44 -10.12
CA GLN A 46 1.67 7.02 -10.44
C GLN A 46 2.76 6.64 -11.44
N HIS A 47 3.82 5.96 -11.00
CA HIS A 47 4.94 5.53 -11.85
C HIS A 47 4.69 4.21 -12.56
N ALA A 48 3.81 3.37 -12.02
CA ALA A 48 3.51 2.06 -12.59
C ALA A 48 2.08 1.62 -12.27
N ARG A 49 1.48 0.88 -13.22
CA ARG A 49 0.21 0.19 -13.02
C ARG A 49 0.21 -1.12 -13.80
N GLU A 50 -0.15 -2.22 -13.15
CA GLU A 50 -0.18 -3.55 -13.74
C GLU A 50 -1.38 -4.36 -13.22
N ILE A 51 -1.84 -5.31 -14.03
CA ILE A 51 -2.81 -6.32 -13.61
C ILE A 51 -2.10 -7.67 -13.63
N VAL A 52 -2.10 -8.37 -12.50
CA VAL A 52 -1.48 -9.69 -12.35
C VAL A 52 -2.53 -10.73 -12.00
N ARG A 53 -2.20 -12.01 -12.22
CA ARG A 53 -3.05 -13.13 -11.83
C ARG A 53 -3.00 -13.34 -10.33
N ASP A 54 -4.03 -14.01 -9.80
CA ASP A 54 -4.11 -14.46 -8.41
C ASP A 54 -3.15 -15.65 -8.15
N GLU A 55 -1.85 -15.41 -8.39
CA GLU A 55 -0.76 -16.39 -8.28
C GLU A 55 0.37 -15.84 -7.41
N VAL A 56 0.88 -16.65 -6.48
CA VAL A 56 1.96 -16.24 -5.57
C VAL A 56 3.18 -15.73 -6.34
N SER A 57 3.58 -16.42 -7.41
CA SER A 57 4.74 -16.03 -8.22
C SER A 57 4.58 -14.66 -8.87
N ASP A 58 3.40 -14.34 -9.38
CA ASP A 58 3.16 -13.08 -10.09
C ASP A 58 3.13 -11.91 -9.11
N ILE A 59 2.46 -12.10 -7.96
CA ILE A 59 2.36 -11.10 -6.90
C ILE A 59 3.74 -10.84 -6.27
N GLN A 60 4.50 -11.89 -5.96
CA GLN A 60 5.83 -11.74 -5.37
C GLN A 60 6.84 -11.14 -6.36
N ARG A 61 6.76 -11.54 -7.64
CA ARG A 61 7.61 -10.96 -8.70
C ARG A 61 7.41 -9.45 -8.76
N ILE A 62 6.17 -8.99 -8.91
CA ILE A 62 5.91 -7.56 -9.10
C ILE A 62 6.23 -6.75 -7.82
N ALA A 63 5.95 -7.30 -6.63
CA ALA A 63 6.33 -6.67 -5.37
C ALA A 63 7.86 -6.53 -5.23
N GLY A 64 8.60 -7.59 -5.54
CA GLY A 64 10.06 -7.58 -5.50
C GLY A 64 10.68 -6.62 -6.51
N GLU A 65 10.23 -6.67 -7.77
CA GLU A 65 10.72 -5.79 -8.85
C GLU A 65 10.45 -4.31 -8.55
N TRP A 66 9.23 -3.97 -8.12
CA TRP A 66 8.87 -2.56 -7.89
C TRP A 66 9.42 -2.00 -6.59
N SER A 67 9.62 -2.82 -5.56
CA SER A 67 10.25 -2.38 -4.31
C SER A 67 11.73 -2.00 -4.46
N LEU A 68 12.35 -2.33 -5.61
CA LEU A 68 13.72 -1.96 -5.94
C LEU A 68 13.80 -0.73 -6.86
N ARG A 69 12.67 -0.10 -7.20
CA ARG A 69 12.63 1.09 -8.04
C ARG A 69 12.63 2.34 -7.18
N ASP A 70 13.67 3.17 -7.33
CA ASP A 70 13.86 4.41 -6.55
C ASP A 70 12.69 5.40 -6.70
N GLU A 71 11.92 5.34 -7.79
CA GLU A 71 10.75 6.20 -8.01
C GLU A 71 9.44 5.64 -7.42
N ILE A 72 9.44 4.47 -6.79
CA ILE A 72 8.25 3.85 -6.17
C ILE A 72 8.44 3.79 -4.65
N ASP A 73 7.85 4.75 -3.95
CA ASP A 73 7.84 4.80 -2.49
C ASP A 73 6.75 3.89 -1.89
N ALA A 74 5.66 3.66 -2.63
CA ALA A 74 4.54 2.83 -2.19
C ALA A 74 3.90 1.99 -3.30
N ILE A 75 3.48 0.78 -2.98
CA ILE A 75 2.74 -0.13 -3.87
C ILE A 75 1.39 -0.48 -3.24
N ILE A 76 0.32 -0.31 -4.01
CA ILE A 76 -1.04 -0.68 -3.59
C ILE A 76 -1.52 -1.86 -4.44
N PHE A 77 -1.63 -3.02 -3.81
CA PHE A 77 -2.29 -4.20 -4.36
C PHE A 77 -3.78 -4.16 -4.03
N THR A 78 -4.64 -4.31 -5.04
CA THR A 78 -6.09 -4.42 -4.88
C THR A 78 -6.61 -5.73 -5.48
N GLY A 79 -7.28 -6.55 -4.66
CA GLY A 79 -7.81 -7.86 -5.07
C GLY A 79 -7.13 -9.05 -4.36
N GLY A 80 -7.74 -10.23 -4.46
CA GLY A 80 -7.20 -11.49 -3.90
C GLY A 80 -7.10 -11.55 -2.37
N THR A 81 -7.87 -10.74 -1.63
CA THR A 81 -7.82 -10.68 -0.15
C THR A 81 -8.98 -11.40 0.55
N GLY A 82 -9.83 -12.11 -0.19
CA GLY A 82 -10.94 -12.89 0.37
C GLY A 82 -10.48 -14.20 1.03
N PHE A 83 -11.42 -15.15 1.12
CA PHE A 83 -11.21 -16.48 1.71
C PHE A 83 -11.48 -17.62 0.72
N THR A 84 -11.65 -17.32 -0.57
CA THR A 84 -11.77 -18.37 -1.59
C THR A 84 -10.40 -18.94 -1.93
N GLY A 85 -10.36 -20.10 -2.59
CA GLY A 85 -9.08 -20.75 -2.96
C GLY A 85 -8.22 -19.97 -3.96
N ARG A 86 -8.72 -18.88 -4.56
CA ARG A 86 -7.94 -17.96 -5.40
C ARG A 86 -7.38 -16.76 -4.62
N ASP A 87 -7.99 -16.41 -3.49
CA ASP A 87 -7.58 -15.23 -2.72
C ASP A 87 -6.26 -15.49 -1.99
N ILE A 88 -5.15 -15.03 -2.55
CA ILE A 88 -3.80 -15.34 -2.06
C ILE A 88 -2.91 -14.11 -1.85
N THR A 89 -3.40 -12.90 -2.11
CA THR A 89 -2.56 -11.68 -2.09
C THR A 89 -1.85 -11.45 -0.75
N PRO A 90 -2.52 -11.55 0.42
CA PRO A 90 -1.83 -11.42 1.71
C PRO A 90 -0.81 -12.54 1.93
N ASP A 91 -1.15 -13.78 1.60
CA ASP A 91 -0.27 -14.96 1.77
C ASP A 91 0.99 -14.87 0.89
N ALA A 92 0.88 -14.22 -0.27
CA ALA A 92 2.00 -13.96 -1.16
C ALA A 92 2.90 -12.82 -0.66
N LEU A 93 2.32 -11.75 -0.09
CA LEU A 93 3.05 -10.55 0.31
C LEU A 93 3.65 -10.61 1.72
N GLU A 94 2.94 -11.18 2.69
CA GLU A 94 3.36 -11.22 4.10
C GLU A 94 4.74 -11.86 4.32
N PRO A 95 5.12 -12.95 3.63
CA PRO A 95 6.46 -13.52 3.72
C PRO A 95 7.59 -12.60 3.23
N LEU A 96 7.25 -11.57 2.44
CA LEU A 96 8.22 -10.61 1.90
C LEU A 96 8.40 -9.37 2.78
N TYR A 97 7.54 -9.16 3.79
CA TYR A 97 7.63 -7.96 4.61
C TYR A 97 8.87 -7.99 5.51
N ASP A 98 9.76 -7.02 5.34
CA ASP A 98 10.83 -6.71 6.30
C ASP A 98 10.23 -6.32 7.67
N LYS A 99 9.09 -5.64 7.61
CA LYS A 99 8.34 -5.20 8.79
C LYS A 99 6.85 -5.12 8.47
N ALA A 100 6.07 -5.97 9.12
CA ALA A 100 4.61 -5.91 9.05
C ALA A 100 4.05 -4.65 9.73
N MET A 101 2.89 -4.18 9.25
CA MET A 101 2.20 -2.99 9.72
C MET A 101 0.77 -3.34 10.19
N ASP A 102 0.66 -4.05 11.30
CA ASP A 102 -0.63 -4.54 11.84
C ASP A 102 -1.67 -3.44 12.07
N GLY A 103 -1.19 -2.23 12.42
CA GLY A 103 -2.05 -1.05 12.63
C GLY A 103 -2.87 -0.67 11.39
N PHE A 104 -2.37 -0.96 10.18
CA PHE A 104 -3.12 -0.73 8.95
C PHE A 104 -4.37 -1.59 8.89
N SER A 105 -4.21 -2.91 9.08
CA SER A 105 -5.32 -3.87 9.04
C SER A 105 -6.37 -3.53 10.10
N ALA A 106 -5.94 -3.24 11.33
CA ALA A 106 -6.84 -2.86 12.43
C ALA A 106 -7.68 -1.61 12.10
N ILE A 107 -7.05 -0.56 11.58
CA ILE A 107 -7.76 0.68 11.25
C ILE A 107 -8.64 0.51 10.00
N PHE A 108 -8.17 -0.21 8.98
CA PHE A 108 -8.96 -0.53 7.79
C PHE A 108 -10.24 -1.29 8.17
N HIS A 109 -10.13 -2.32 9.01
CA HIS A 109 -11.28 -3.09 9.44
C HIS A 109 -12.23 -2.31 10.34
N ARG A 110 -11.74 -1.35 11.14
CA ARG A 110 -12.59 -0.41 11.89
C ARG A 110 -13.39 0.49 10.95
N ILE A 111 -12.74 1.14 9.99
CA ILE A 111 -13.39 2.01 8.99
C ILE A 111 -14.41 1.20 8.18
N SER A 112 -14.05 -0.01 7.77
CA SER A 112 -14.93 -0.89 7.04
C SER A 112 -16.12 -1.34 7.90
N TYR A 113 -15.91 -1.66 9.19
CA TYR A 113 -17.00 -2.03 10.09
C TYR A 113 -18.04 -0.91 10.23
N GLU A 114 -17.60 0.35 10.32
CA GLU A 114 -18.50 1.51 10.37
C GLU A 114 -19.38 1.65 9.11
N LYS A 115 -18.95 1.10 7.97
CA LYS A 115 -19.64 1.21 6.68
C LYS A 115 -20.44 -0.03 6.27
N ILE A 116 -19.85 -1.21 6.44
CA ILE A 116 -20.38 -2.49 5.94
C ILE A 116 -20.61 -3.52 7.06
N GLY A 117 -20.42 -3.12 8.33
CA GLY A 117 -20.64 -3.96 9.49
C GLY A 117 -19.73 -5.20 9.49
N THR A 118 -20.30 -6.33 9.87
CA THR A 118 -19.59 -7.62 10.00
C THR A 118 -19.04 -8.16 8.69
N SER A 119 -19.49 -7.65 7.54
CA SER A 119 -18.96 -8.02 6.21
C SER A 119 -17.45 -7.80 6.08
N THR A 120 -16.90 -6.87 6.87
CA THR A 120 -15.45 -6.61 6.96
C THR A 120 -14.61 -7.87 7.29
N ILE A 121 -15.20 -8.86 7.98
CA ILE A 121 -14.53 -10.12 8.36
C ILE A 121 -14.18 -10.97 7.12
N GLN A 122 -14.84 -10.76 5.97
CA GLN A 122 -14.57 -11.51 4.73
C GLN A 122 -13.36 -10.99 3.95
N SER A 123 -12.57 -10.10 4.52
CA SER A 123 -11.39 -9.51 3.90
C SER A 123 -10.17 -9.65 4.80
N ARG A 124 -8.99 -9.74 4.20
CA ARG A 124 -7.70 -9.88 4.88
C ARG A 124 -6.75 -8.76 4.44
N ALA A 125 -7.10 -7.51 4.74
CA ALA A 125 -6.25 -6.38 4.39
C ALA A 125 -4.94 -6.44 5.20
N SER A 126 -3.80 -6.24 4.54
CA SER A 126 -2.48 -6.28 5.17
C SER A 126 -1.58 -5.19 4.62
N ALA A 127 -0.51 -4.87 5.36
CA ALA A 127 0.50 -3.93 4.91
C ALA A 127 1.85 -4.19 5.58
N GLY A 128 2.92 -3.74 4.94
CA GLY A 128 4.27 -3.83 5.46
C GLY A 128 5.27 -3.02 4.64
N LEU A 129 6.55 -3.18 4.96
CA LEU A 129 7.66 -2.67 4.17
C LEU A 129 8.33 -3.83 3.43
N ILE A 130 8.67 -3.61 2.16
CA ILE A 130 9.55 -4.48 1.37
C ILE A 130 10.62 -3.57 0.78
N ASN A 131 11.90 -3.80 1.09
CA ASN A 131 13.02 -2.97 0.63
C ASN A 131 12.81 -1.47 0.86
N GLN A 132 12.21 -1.09 1.99
CA GLN A 132 11.84 0.30 2.34
C GLN A 132 10.68 0.91 1.52
N THR A 133 10.11 0.19 0.57
CA THR A 133 8.87 0.56 -0.10
C THR A 133 7.67 0.13 0.75
N PHE A 134 6.71 1.04 0.95
CA PHE A 134 5.46 0.71 1.63
C PHE A 134 4.58 -0.15 0.73
N VAL A 135 4.09 -1.29 1.22
CA VAL A 135 3.25 -2.20 0.44
C VAL A 135 1.94 -2.44 1.17
N PHE A 136 0.83 -2.26 0.45
CA PHE A 136 -0.53 -2.43 0.98
C PHE A 136 -1.30 -3.45 0.13
N SER A 137 -1.96 -4.39 0.80
CA SER A 137 -2.91 -5.34 0.21
C SER A 137 -4.31 -5.00 0.69
N ILE A 138 -5.18 -4.58 -0.24
CA ILE A 138 -6.54 -4.15 0.06
C ILE A 138 -7.57 -4.89 -0.80
N PRO A 139 -8.84 -4.98 -0.37
CA PRO A 139 -9.86 -5.68 -1.15
C PRO A 139 -10.09 -5.09 -2.54
N GLY A 140 -10.48 -5.96 -3.48
CA GLY A 140 -10.68 -5.62 -4.89
C GLY A 140 -11.87 -4.70 -5.20
N SER A 141 -12.72 -4.41 -4.21
CA SER A 141 -13.90 -3.56 -4.43
C SER A 141 -13.50 -2.08 -4.49
N THR A 142 -14.17 -1.31 -5.35
CA THR A 142 -13.93 0.13 -5.45
C THR A 142 -14.25 0.86 -4.14
N GLY A 143 -15.23 0.36 -3.37
CA GLY A 143 -15.55 0.88 -2.04
C GLY A 143 -14.39 0.70 -1.06
N ALA A 144 -13.80 -0.50 -1.00
CA ALA A 144 -12.65 -0.76 -0.14
C ALA A 144 -11.42 0.07 -0.54
N CYS A 145 -11.18 0.24 -1.85
CA CYS A 145 -10.11 1.11 -2.35
C CYS A 145 -10.30 2.56 -1.90
N LYS A 146 -11.53 3.08 -2.03
CA LYS A 146 -11.91 4.40 -1.52
C LYS A 146 -11.67 4.50 -0.01
N ASP A 147 -12.06 3.47 0.74
CA ASP A 147 -11.98 3.46 2.19
C ASP A 147 -10.54 3.44 2.69
N ALA A 148 -9.68 2.64 2.06
CA ALA A 148 -8.24 2.62 2.35
C ALA A 148 -7.58 3.96 2.01
N TRP A 149 -7.84 4.51 0.81
CA TRP A 149 -7.23 5.76 0.38
C TRP A 149 -7.70 6.95 1.21
N ASP A 150 -9.00 7.25 1.17
CA ASP A 150 -9.56 8.44 1.81
C ASP A 150 -9.47 8.37 3.35
N GLY A 151 -9.53 7.16 3.91
CA GLY A 151 -9.57 6.95 5.35
C GLY A 151 -8.19 6.81 6.02
N ILE A 152 -7.15 6.44 5.26
CA ILE A 152 -5.83 6.12 5.80
C ILE A 152 -4.72 6.71 4.94
N LEU A 153 -4.59 6.26 3.69
CA LEU A 153 -3.38 6.48 2.89
C LEU A 153 -3.19 7.95 2.53
N GLN A 154 -4.25 8.67 2.14
CA GLN A 154 -4.16 10.08 1.77
C GLN A 154 -3.53 10.92 2.88
N ALA A 155 -3.95 10.69 4.13
CA ALA A 155 -3.41 11.41 5.27
C ALA A 155 -1.98 10.98 5.60
N GLN A 156 -1.68 9.68 5.54
CA GLN A 156 -0.36 9.16 5.88
C GLN A 156 0.71 9.47 4.83
N PHE A 157 0.34 9.72 3.57
CA PHE A 157 1.25 10.16 2.52
C PHE A 157 1.29 11.68 2.31
N ASP A 158 0.59 12.47 3.15
CA ASP A 158 0.73 13.92 3.15
C ASP A 158 1.75 14.35 4.23
N TYR A 159 2.90 14.90 3.82
CA TYR A 159 3.94 15.37 4.74
C TYR A 159 3.46 16.43 5.76
N ARG A 160 2.38 17.13 5.42
CA ARG A 160 1.75 18.15 6.26
C ARG A 160 0.90 17.52 7.37
N HIS A 161 0.56 16.23 7.27
CA HIS A 161 -0.25 15.55 8.26
C HIS A 161 0.50 15.37 9.59
N MET A 162 -0.16 15.75 10.68
CA MET A 162 0.36 15.71 12.04
C MET A 162 -0.51 14.83 12.94
N PRO A 163 0.05 14.17 13.98
CA PRO A 163 1.40 14.38 14.53
C PRO A 163 2.53 13.63 13.81
N CYS A 164 2.21 12.64 12.99
CA CYS A 164 3.18 11.86 12.23
C CYS A 164 2.54 11.32 10.94
N ASN A 165 3.38 11.06 9.94
CA ASN A 165 3.02 10.51 8.63
C ASN A 165 4.19 9.68 8.07
N PHE A 166 3.96 8.94 6.99
CA PHE A 166 4.99 8.10 6.37
C PHE A 166 6.09 8.91 5.69
N VAL A 167 5.75 10.04 5.07
CA VAL A 167 6.72 10.88 4.35
C VAL A 167 7.81 11.38 5.29
N GLU A 168 7.48 11.68 6.54
CA GLU A 168 8.43 12.11 7.57
C GLU A 168 9.45 11.04 7.96
N ILE A 169 9.10 9.75 7.82
CA ILE A 169 9.99 8.62 8.17
C ILE A 169 10.69 7.99 6.97
N MET A 170 10.26 8.27 5.73
CA MET A 170 10.85 7.70 4.49
C MET A 170 12.38 7.79 4.44
N PRO A 171 13.04 8.94 4.72
CA PRO A 171 14.51 9.04 4.66
C PRO A 171 15.26 8.18 5.70
N ARG A 172 14.53 7.58 6.65
CA ARG A 172 15.09 6.86 7.80
C ARG A 172 14.85 5.35 7.74
N LEU A 173 14.15 4.86 6.72
CA LEU A 173 13.81 3.44 6.60
C LEU A 173 15.07 2.56 6.46
N ASP A 174 16.15 3.10 5.91
CA ASP A 174 17.43 2.43 5.68
C ASP A 174 18.46 2.54 6.82
N GLU A 175 18.14 3.22 7.93
CA GLU A 175 19.11 3.52 8.99
C GLU A 175 19.77 2.26 9.57
N HIS A 176 19.07 1.13 9.57
CA HIS A 176 19.57 -0.15 10.08
C HIS A 176 20.62 -0.77 9.14
N LEU A 177 20.43 -0.67 7.82
CA LEU A 177 21.40 -1.14 6.81
C LEU A 177 22.71 -0.36 6.89
N LYS A 178 22.64 0.96 7.13
CA LYS A 178 23.82 1.82 7.31
C LYS A 178 24.65 1.45 8.54
N ARG A 179 24.03 0.91 9.60
CA ARG A 179 24.72 0.53 10.84
C ARG A 179 25.48 -0.79 10.71
N GLU A 180 24.99 -1.72 9.89
CA GLU A 180 25.65 -3.01 9.68
C GLU A 180 26.90 -2.90 8.79
N GLY A 181 26.91 -1.96 7.83
CA GLY A 181 28.10 -1.64 7.02
C GLY A 181 29.25 -0.96 7.77
N GLY A 182 29.01 -0.50 9.01
CA GLY A 182 30.02 0.12 9.87
C GLY A 182 30.83 -0.85 10.74
N ARG A 183 30.46 -2.14 10.78
CA ARG A 183 31.17 -3.17 11.53
C ARG A 183 32.32 -3.75 10.67
N LYS A 184 33.30 -2.92 10.33
CA LYS A 184 34.57 -3.44 9.80
C LYS A 184 35.30 -4.18 10.93
N SER A 185 35.71 -5.40 10.59
CA SER A 185 36.49 -6.34 11.39
C SER A 185 37.61 -5.67 12.18
N VAL A 186 37.68 -5.99 13.47
CA VAL A 186 38.90 -6.04 14.25
C VAL A 186 38.94 -7.41 14.90
#